data_AF-A0A1F4Q1Y6-F1
#
_entry.id   AF-A0A1F4Q1Y6-F1
#
_cell.length_a   1.000
_cell.length_b   1.000
_cell.length_c   1.000
_cell.angle_alpha   90.00
_cell.angle_beta   90.00
_cell.angle_gamma   90.00
#
_symmetry.space_group_name_H-M   'P 1'
#
loop_
_entity.id
_entity.type
_entity.pdbx_description
1 polymer ?
#
loop_
_entity_poly.entity_id
_entity_poly.type
_entity_poly.pdbx_seq_one_letter_code
_entity_poly.pdbx_strand_id
1 'polypeptide(L)'
;MSPDLLLECTVCGSEAVWDTDAVPPVGLPEVGHPVLWYCQACAAERRHSIVDLYILIDKLHHEICIATELDRATVDRVMGEVYRHRQRASPEAPTARLDPAQEVEGVAEAAGIPLDVVEQISVAEAAWMLRRGYIVESPGDA
;
A
#
# COMPACT_ATOMS: atom_id res chain seq x y z
N MET A 1 8.59 2.42 10.44
CA MET A 1 8.91 1.40 9.43
C MET A 1 8.94 2.14 8.10
N SER A 2 9.89 1.88 7.21
CA SER A 2 9.97 2.61 5.93
C SER A 2 8.89 2.12 4.96
N PRO A 3 8.39 2.93 4.01
CA PRO A 3 7.49 2.45 2.98
C PRO A 3 8.24 1.53 2.00
N ASP A 4 7.52 0.71 1.23
CA ASP A 4 8.10 0.02 0.07
C ASP A 4 8.14 1.01 -1.10
N LEU A 5 9.08 0.81 -2.01
CA LEU A 5 9.40 1.78 -3.06
C LEU A 5 9.31 1.14 -4.43
N LEU A 6 8.73 1.86 -5.39
CA LEU A 6 8.77 1.49 -6.79
C LEU A 6 10.08 2.01 -7.39
N LEU A 7 10.85 1.09 -7.96
CA LEU A 7 12.11 1.36 -8.65
C LEU A 7 11.89 1.26 -10.15
N GLU A 8 12.47 2.17 -10.91
CA GLU A 8 12.52 2.10 -12.37
C GLU A 8 13.98 2.06 -12.84
N CYS A 9 14.33 1.05 -13.66
CA CYS A 9 15.67 0.91 -14.22
C CYS A 9 15.97 2.06 -15.19
N THR A 10 17.04 2.81 -14.93
CA THR A 10 17.40 3.97 -15.77
C THR A 10 17.92 3.58 -17.16
N VAL A 11 18.06 2.29 -17.46
CA VAL A 11 18.54 1.78 -18.75
C VAL A 11 17.41 1.22 -19.61
N CYS A 12 16.55 0.36 -19.04
CA CYS A 12 15.52 -0.34 -19.79
C CYS A 12 14.08 0.02 -19.40
N GLY A 13 13.88 0.89 -18.39
CA GLY A 13 12.56 1.25 -17.89
C GLY A 13 11.82 0.12 -17.16
N SER A 14 12.47 -1.02 -16.91
CA SER A 14 11.84 -2.11 -16.14
C SER A 14 11.63 -1.67 -14.70
N GLU A 15 10.43 -1.93 -14.20
CA GLU A 15 10.07 -1.68 -12.82
C GLU A 15 10.49 -2.85 -11.91
N ALA A 16 10.74 -2.53 -10.64
CA ALA A 16 10.93 -3.48 -9.55
C ALA A 16 10.41 -2.88 -8.25
N VAL A 17 9.99 -3.73 -7.30
CA VAL A 17 9.57 -3.27 -5.98
C VAL A 17 10.68 -3.53 -4.97
N TRP A 18 11.02 -2.50 -4.20
CA TRP A 18 11.90 -2.61 -3.05
C TRP A 18 11.06 -2.83 -1.78
N ASP A 19 10.94 -4.09 -1.35
CA ASP A 19 10.42 -4.44 -0.02
C ASP A 19 11.44 -4.03 1.05
N THR A 20 11.12 -2.97 1.80
CA THR A 20 12.06 -2.37 2.76
C THR A 20 12.18 -3.15 4.06
N ASP A 21 11.30 -4.13 4.31
CA ASP A 21 11.47 -5.04 5.45
C ASP A 21 12.38 -6.21 5.07
N ALA A 22 12.30 -6.68 3.82
CA ALA A 22 13.19 -7.73 3.31
C ALA A 22 14.63 -7.21 3.09
N VAL A 23 14.76 -5.98 2.57
CA VAL A 23 16.05 -5.32 2.36
C VAL A 23 15.99 -3.91 2.96
N PRO A 24 16.49 -3.69 4.17
CA PRO A 24 16.43 -2.37 4.80
C PRO A 24 17.23 -1.32 4.03
N PRO A 25 16.69 -0.10 3.84
CA PRO A 25 17.42 0.98 3.22
C PRO A 25 18.53 1.53 4.13
N VAL A 26 19.60 2.02 3.51
CA VAL A 26 20.62 2.82 4.19
C VAL A 26 20.19 4.29 4.10
N GLY A 27 19.85 4.89 5.24
CA GLY A 27 19.34 6.27 5.30
C GLY A 27 17.84 6.37 5.01
N LEU A 28 17.40 7.55 4.55
CA LEU A 28 16.00 7.85 4.23
C LEU A 28 15.87 8.01 2.71
N PRO A 29 15.51 6.94 1.97
CA PRO A 29 15.27 7.03 0.54
C PRO A 29 14.01 7.86 0.25
N GLU A 30 14.06 8.67 -0.81
CA GLU A 30 12.99 9.56 -1.25
C GLU A 30 12.79 9.38 -2.75
N VAL A 31 11.61 9.75 -3.26
CA VAL A 31 11.32 9.76 -4.70
C VAL A 31 12.35 10.64 -5.42
N GLY A 32 12.90 10.12 -6.51
CA GLY A 32 13.98 10.71 -7.28
C GLY A 32 15.40 10.27 -6.86
N HIS A 33 15.58 9.62 -5.70
CA HIS A 33 16.90 9.14 -5.30
C HIS A 33 17.37 7.95 -6.19
N PRO A 34 18.65 7.95 -6.61
CA PRO A 34 19.23 6.83 -7.33
C PRO A 34 19.61 5.69 -6.40
N VAL A 35 19.34 4.45 -6.79
CA VAL A 35 19.67 3.23 -6.06
C VAL A 35 20.38 2.25 -7.00
N LEU A 36 21.40 1.54 -6.50
CA LEU A 36 21.98 0.42 -7.22
C LEU A 36 21.16 -0.84 -6.92
N TRP A 37 20.61 -1.46 -7.96
CA TRP A 37 19.74 -2.63 -7.82
C TRP A 37 19.98 -3.63 -8.96
N TYR A 38 19.77 -4.91 -8.70
CA TYR A 38 19.87 -5.93 -9.75
C TYR A 38 18.64 -5.87 -10.66
N CYS A 39 18.82 -5.44 -11.90
CA CYS A 39 17.75 -5.42 -12.89
C CYS A 39 17.64 -6.80 -13.53
N GLN A 40 16.51 -7.48 -13.34
CA GLN A 40 16.26 -8.79 -13.95
C GLN A 40 16.26 -8.71 -15.48
N ALA A 41 15.63 -7.69 -16.07
CA ALA A 41 15.56 -7.51 -17.52
C ALA A 41 16.94 -7.26 -18.16
N CYS A 42 17.82 -6.53 -17.49
CA CYS A 42 19.20 -6.33 -17.96
C CYS A 42 20.16 -7.47 -17.56
N ALA A 43 19.73 -8.38 -16.68
CA ALA A 43 20.56 -9.39 -16.03
C ALA A 43 21.85 -8.81 -15.42
N ALA A 44 21.77 -7.62 -14.82
CA ALA A 44 22.93 -6.91 -14.28
C ALA A 44 22.52 -5.90 -13.20
N GLU A 45 23.47 -5.54 -12.35
CA GLU A 45 23.32 -4.39 -11.45
C GLU A 45 23.28 -3.09 -12.27
N ARG A 46 22.21 -2.32 -12.09
CA ARG A 46 21.96 -1.05 -12.78
C ARG A 46 21.52 0.00 -11.77
N ARG A 47 21.74 1.26 -12.14
CA ARG A 47 21.10 2.37 -11.44
C ARG A 47 19.60 2.31 -11.73
N HIS A 48 18.81 2.45 -10.67
CA HIS A 48 17.38 2.66 -10.73
C HIS A 48 17.07 3.98 -10.05
N SER A 49 15.96 4.61 -10.43
CA SER A 49 15.40 5.74 -9.70
C SER A 49 14.23 5.24 -8.85
N ILE A 50 14.09 5.76 -7.64
CA ILE A 50 12.83 5.61 -6.90
C ILE A 50 11.81 6.52 -7.57
N VAL A 51 10.73 5.96 -8.12
CA VAL A 51 9.74 6.74 -8.89
C VAL A 51 8.46 6.98 -8.12
N ASP A 52 8.12 6.11 -7.17
CA ASP A 52 6.95 6.27 -6.32
C ASP A 52 7.06 5.42 -5.04
N LEU A 53 6.14 5.63 -4.11
CA LEU A 53 5.84 4.68 -3.04
C LEU A 53 5.05 3.50 -3.62
N TYR A 54 5.23 2.32 -3.03
CA TYR A 54 4.52 1.12 -3.45
C TYR A 54 3.90 0.40 -2.27
N ILE A 55 2.64 -0.04 -2.39
CA ILE A 55 1.96 -0.83 -1.35
C ILE A 55 1.99 -2.31 -1.78
N LEU A 56 2.77 -3.13 -1.08
CA LEU A 56 2.70 -4.58 -1.22
C LEU A 56 1.39 -5.11 -0.62
N ILE A 57 0.39 -5.37 -1.48
CA ILE A 57 -0.97 -5.76 -1.07
C ILE A 57 -0.96 -6.99 -0.16
N ASP A 58 -0.19 -8.03 -0.50
CA ASP A 58 -0.12 -9.25 0.31
C ASP A 58 0.39 -9.02 1.73
N LYS A 59 1.36 -8.10 1.85
CA LYS A 59 1.96 -7.68 3.13
C LYS A 59 0.97 -6.88 3.95
N LEU A 60 0.28 -5.91 3.34
CA LEU A 60 -0.82 -5.18 3.98
C LEU A 60 -1.90 -6.13 4.51
N HIS A 61 -2.38 -7.05 3.69
CA HIS A 61 -3.46 -7.95 4.06
C HIS A 61 -3.04 -8.89 5.19
N HIS A 62 -1.79 -9.38 5.16
CA HIS A 62 -1.24 -10.18 6.25
C HIS A 62 -1.21 -9.41 7.58
N GLU A 63 -0.77 -8.15 7.56
CA GLU A 63 -0.71 -7.29 8.73
C GLU A 63 -2.09 -6.94 9.29
N ILE A 64 -3.10 -6.76 8.42
CA ILE A 64 -4.50 -6.60 8.83
C ILE A 64 -5.01 -7.86 9.52
N CYS A 65 -4.70 -9.06 8.99
CA CYS A 65 -5.09 -10.32 9.63
C CYS A 65 -4.51 -10.42 11.05
N ILE A 66 -3.24 -10.06 11.24
CA ILE A 66 -2.59 -10.06 12.56
C ILE A 66 -3.26 -9.05 13.50
N ALA A 67 -3.55 -7.83 13.02
CA ALA A 67 -4.08 -6.75 13.85
C ALA A 67 -5.54 -6.96 14.27
N THR A 68 -6.32 -7.68 13.47
CA THR A 68 -7.77 -7.85 13.66
C THR A 68 -8.17 -9.27 14.09
N GLU A 69 -7.23 -10.22 14.07
CA GLU A 69 -7.49 -11.66 14.26
C GLU A 69 -8.51 -12.26 13.27
N LEU A 70 -8.76 -11.57 12.15
CA LEU A 70 -9.64 -12.04 11.08
C LEU A 70 -8.92 -12.99 10.13
N ASP A 71 -9.68 -13.86 9.49
CA ASP A 71 -9.14 -14.77 8.48
C ASP A 71 -8.80 -14.04 7.17
N ARG A 72 -7.84 -14.62 6.43
CA ARG A 72 -7.33 -14.04 5.17
C ARG A 72 -8.41 -13.86 4.11
N ALA A 73 -9.39 -14.77 4.03
CA ALA A 73 -10.43 -14.70 3.00
C ALA A 73 -11.40 -13.54 3.27
N THR A 74 -11.70 -13.25 4.54
CA THR A 74 -12.48 -12.08 4.94
C THR A 74 -11.74 -10.78 4.61
N VAL A 75 -10.45 -10.68 4.97
CA VAL A 75 -9.63 -9.49 4.67
C VAL A 75 -9.50 -9.26 3.17
N ASP A 76 -9.15 -10.30 2.40
CA ASP A 76 -9.01 -10.19 0.94
C ASP A 76 -10.32 -9.73 0.27
N ARG A 77 -11.47 -10.23 0.76
CA ARG A 77 -12.78 -9.83 0.24
C ARG A 77 -13.05 -8.36 0.49
N VAL A 78 -12.89 -7.90 1.73
CA VAL A 78 -13.15 -6.50 2.11
C VAL A 78 -12.19 -5.56 1.37
N MET A 79 -10.88 -5.83 1.40
CA MET A 79 -9.89 -5.00 0.71
C MET A 79 -10.07 -5.00 -0.81
N GLY A 80 -10.54 -6.11 -1.38
CA GLY A 80 -10.91 -6.18 -2.79
C GLY A 80 -12.12 -5.31 -3.15
N GLU A 81 -13.11 -5.17 -2.26
CA GLU A 81 -14.21 -4.22 -2.44
C GLU A 81 -13.77 -2.77 -2.21
N VAL A 82 -12.92 -2.52 -1.21
CA VAL A 82 -12.30 -1.21 -0.96
C VAL A 82 -11.60 -0.72 -2.22
N TYR A 83 -10.72 -1.54 -2.81
CA TYR A 83 -10.03 -1.19 -4.05
C TYR A 83 -11.00 -0.86 -5.18
N ARG A 84 -12.05 -1.68 -5.36
CA ARG A 84 -13.07 -1.45 -6.41
C ARG A 84 -13.91 -0.21 -6.14
N HIS A 85 -14.19 0.11 -4.88
CA HIS A 85 -14.89 1.33 -4.49
C HIS A 85 -14.04 2.56 -4.82
N ARG A 86 -12.78 2.58 -4.37
CA ARG A 86 -11.82 3.65 -4.68
C ARG A 86 -11.58 3.82 -6.17
N GLN A 87 -11.46 2.73 -6.92
CA GLN A 87 -11.34 2.76 -8.38
C GLN A 87 -12.55 3.41 -9.08
N ARG A 88 -13.77 3.21 -8.58
CA ARG A 88 -14.97 3.87 -9.13
C ARG A 88 -15.00 5.35 -8.79
N ALA A 89 -14.55 5.73 -7.60
CA ALA A 89 -14.52 7.11 -7.13
C ALA A 89 -13.37 7.93 -7.76
N SER A 90 -12.22 7.30 -7.98
CA SER A 90 -11.01 7.90 -8.57
C SER A 90 -10.29 6.87 -9.45
N PRO A 91 -10.65 6.79 -10.75
CA PRO A 91 -10.02 5.86 -11.68
C PRO A 91 -8.51 6.06 -11.84
N GLU A 92 -8.04 7.30 -11.66
CA GLU A 92 -6.64 7.70 -11.82
C GLU A 92 -5.79 7.39 -10.58
N ALA A 93 -6.40 7.18 -9.41
CA ALA A 93 -5.69 6.89 -8.17
C ALA A 93 -6.49 5.93 -7.26
N PRO A 94 -6.64 4.65 -7.66
CA PRO A 94 -7.47 3.67 -6.93
C PRO A 94 -6.91 3.28 -5.56
N THR A 95 -5.67 3.65 -5.25
CA THR A 95 -5.03 3.47 -3.95
C THR A 95 -5.09 4.71 -3.08
N ALA A 96 -5.55 5.86 -3.60
CA ALA A 96 -5.75 7.06 -2.82
C ALA A 96 -6.84 6.78 -1.78
N ARG A 97 -6.51 7.01 -0.52
CA ARG A 97 -7.43 6.78 0.58
C ARG A 97 -8.54 7.84 0.57
N LEU A 98 -9.78 7.37 0.54
CA LEU A 98 -10.97 8.20 0.75
C LEU A 98 -11.25 8.33 2.25
N ASP A 99 -12.13 9.27 2.62
CA ASP A 99 -12.67 9.36 3.97
C ASP A 99 -13.27 8.00 4.38
N PRO A 100 -12.75 7.33 5.42
CA PRO A 100 -13.25 6.03 5.88
C PRO A 100 -14.76 6.03 6.13
N ALA A 101 -15.32 7.15 6.60
CA ALA A 101 -16.75 7.25 6.87
C ALA A 101 -17.62 7.12 5.61
N GLN A 102 -17.07 7.44 4.43
CA GLN A 102 -17.78 7.34 3.15
C GLN A 102 -17.62 5.97 2.48
N GLU A 103 -16.60 5.20 2.87
CA GLU A 103 -16.23 3.93 2.24
C GLU A 103 -16.89 2.72 2.91
N VAL A 104 -16.99 2.74 4.25
CA VAL A 104 -17.34 1.57 5.07
C VAL A 104 -18.73 1.01 4.75
N GLU A 105 -19.78 1.83 4.64
CA GLU A 105 -21.15 1.35 4.37
C GLU A 105 -21.24 0.66 3.00
N GLY A 106 -20.71 1.32 1.96
CA GLY A 106 -20.75 0.78 0.59
C GLY A 106 -19.91 -0.48 0.43
N VAL A 107 -18.79 -0.59 1.16
CA VAL A 107 -17.96 -1.79 1.18
C VAL A 107 -18.64 -2.92 1.95
N ALA A 108 -19.25 -2.64 3.11
CA ALA A 108 -19.97 -3.64 3.90
C ALA A 108 -21.11 -4.27 3.12
N GLU A 109 -21.93 -3.45 2.46
CA GLU A 109 -23.02 -3.91 1.59
C GLU A 109 -22.48 -4.76 0.43
N ALA A 110 -21.45 -4.29 -0.29
CA ALA A 110 -20.90 -4.99 -1.45
C ALA A 110 -20.20 -6.31 -1.08
N ALA A 111 -19.50 -6.36 0.06
CA ALA A 111 -18.80 -7.54 0.54
C ALA A 111 -19.73 -8.56 1.22
N GLY A 112 -20.93 -8.12 1.65
CA GLY A 112 -21.82 -8.92 2.49
C GLY A 112 -21.22 -9.20 3.88
N ILE A 113 -20.46 -8.23 4.42
CA ILE A 113 -19.74 -8.34 5.69
C ILE A 113 -20.31 -7.33 6.68
N PRO A 114 -20.41 -7.65 7.99
CA PRO A 114 -20.88 -6.70 8.99
C PRO A 114 -20.07 -5.39 9.02
N LEU A 115 -20.76 -4.27 9.25
CA LEU A 115 -20.18 -2.93 9.25
C LEU A 115 -18.99 -2.83 10.21
N ASP A 116 -19.13 -3.37 11.42
CA ASP A 116 -18.11 -3.37 12.48
C ASP A 116 -16.83 -4.13 12.07
N VAL A 117 -16.95 -5.15 11.23
CA VAL A 117 -15.80 -5.89 10.70
C VAL A 117 -15.09 -5.06 9.62
N VAL A 118 -15.84 -4.38 8.75
CA VAL A 118 -15.26 -3.48 7.75
C VAL A 118 -14.57 -2.29 8.42
N GLU A 119 -15.16 -1.71 9.46
CA GLU A 119 -14.55 -0.63 10.25
C GLU A 119 -13.21 -1.07 10.86
N GLN A 120 -13.16 -2.26 11.48
CA GLN A 120 -11.93 -2.81 12.04
C GLN A 120 -10.82 -2.95 10.98
N ILE A 121 -11.17 -3.46 9.79
CA ILE A 121 -10.23 -3.59 8.68
C ILE A 121 -9.75 -2.23 8.20
N SER A 122 -10.65 -1.27 8.00
CA SER A 122 -10.31 0.09 7.56
C SER A 122 -9.42 0.82 8.58
N VAL A 123 -9.66 0.64 9.88
CA VAL A 123 -8.79 1.19 10.94
C VAL A 123 -7.42 0.50 10.95
N ALA A 124 -7.36 -0.82 10.77
CA ALA A 124 -6.09 -1.55 10.68
C ALA A 124 -5.27 -1.14 9.46
N GLU A 125 -5.90 -1.00 8.29
CA GLU A 125 -5.29 -0.47 7.06
C GLU A 125 -4.72 0.93 7.33
N ALA A 126 -5.54 1.83 7.87
CA ALA A 126 -5.16 3.20 8.21
C ALA A 126 -3.89 3.27 9.05
N ALA A 127 -3.91 2.52 10.15
CA ALA A 127 -2.83 2.53 11.11
C ALA A 127 -1.55 1.95 10.50
N TRP A 128 -1.67 0.91 9.66
CA TRP A 128 -0.53 0.36 8.93
C TRP A 128 0.05 1.37 7.94
N MET A 129 -0.80 2.02 7.14
CA MET A 129 -0.39 3.01 6.13
C MET A 129 0.35 4.19 6.77
N LEU A 130 -0.16 4.68 7.90
CA LEU A 130 0.47 5.74 8.67
C LEU A 130 1.84 5.32 9.22
N ARG A 131 1.92 4.15 9.89
CA ARG A 131 3.19 3.65 10.48
C ARG A 131 4.29 3.41 9.44
N ARG A 132 3.90 3.14 8.19
CA ARG A 132 4.80 2.90 7.05
C ARG A 132 5.11 4.18 6.27
N GLY A 133 4.42 5.28 6.53
CA GLY A 133 4.66 6.57 5.86
C GLY A 133 4.04 6.69 4.47
N TYR A 134 3.00 5.90 4.14
CA TYR A 134 2.23 6.05 2.90
C TYR A 134 1.23 7.22 2.96
N ILE A 135 0.89 7.66 4.16
CA ILE A 135 -0.01 8.77 4.43
C ILE A 135 0.71 9.73 5.37
N VAL A 136 0.65 11.02 5.07
CA VAL A 136 1.10 12.08 5.95
C VAL A 136 -0.13 12.60 6.69
N GLU A 137 -0.10 12.63 8.03
CA GLU A 137 -1.15 13.31 8.79
C GLU A 137 -1.17 14.79 8.39
N SER A 138 -2.30 15.25 7.86
CA SER A 138 -2.53 16.69 7.71
C SER A 138 -2.62 17.28 9.13
N PRO A 139 -1.86 18.34 9.47
CA PRO A 139 -1.80 18.91 10.82
C PRO A 139 -3.08 19.69 11.23
N GLY A 140 -4.27 19.21 10.86
CA GLY A 140 -5.55 19.93 11.01
C GLY A 140 -6.59 19.30 11.94
N ASP A 141 -6.44 18.03 12.35
CA ASP A 141 -7.46 17.31 13.14
C ASP A 141 -6.90 16.81 14.48
N ALA A 142 -6.56 17.74 15.37
CA ALA A 142 -6.26 17.48 16.79
C ALA A 142 -7.10 18.39 17.69
#